data_AF-A0A0J7I575-F1
#
_entry.id   AF-A0A0J7I575-F1
#
_cell.length_a   1.000
_cell.length_b   1.000
_cell.length_c   1.000
_cell.angle_alpha   90.00
_cell.angle_beta   90.00
_cell.angle_gamma   90.00
#
_symmetry.space_group_name_H-M   'P 1'
#
loop_
_entity.id
_entity.type
_entity.pdbx_description
1 polymer ?
#
loop_
_entity_poly.entity_id
_entity_poly.type
_entity_poly.pdbx_seq_one_letter_code
_entity_poly.pdbx_strand_id
1 'polypeptide(L)'
;MNKILCSVSVLFLFTFNSAQVGINTISPKSTLHIIGQASDINTLDGIIPPSVTGDQLKAKTYTSSQDGAVLYVTLAAASANRTGQTSNVDSPGYYYFSGTDNVWYRFQNATKNWIFDNAYDGAAAGPVDRIVTSNTTINNVDIGLSTTITVPANSSVKVVVNYSTPIGIPVMGTTPGGYMGIRFLKNGTEADLGSRKVTLSALNGGAGGFIMSTIGASYIENITNNGPAYTITYSLNGYIEKNAGSGSTTFRFNMWDAANNFNWGRGSINTQVYRKAL
;
A
#
# COMPACT_ATOMS: atom_id res chain seq x y z
N MET A 1 4.52 36.40 -88.07
CA MET A 1 4.46 36.64 -86.60
C MET A 1 3.87 35.39 -85.97
N ASN A 2 4.55 34.68 -85.06
CA ASN A 2 4.74 35.04 -83.62
C ASN A 2 3.37 35.26 -82.96
N LYS A 3 2.89 34.60 -81.89
CA LYS A 3 3.42 33.72 -80.81
C LYS A 3 2.19 32.93 -80.25
N ILE A 4 2.23 31.97 -79.32
CA ILE A 4 3.25 31.45 -78.39
C ILE A 4 2.99 29.92 -78.14
N LEU A 5 3.80 29.26 -77.30
CA LEU A 5 3.68 27.82 -76.94
C LEU A 5 3.16 27.63 -75.49
N CYS A 6 2.58 26.47 -75.18
CA CYS A 6 2.39 25.89 -73.83
C CYS A 6 1.57 26.64 -72.75
N SER A 7 0.46 26.01 -72.32
CA SER A 7 0.27 25.56 -70.94
C SER A 7 -0.72 24.38 -70.96
N VAL A 8 -0.27 23.14 -70.93
CA VAL A 8 0.11 22.42 -69.69
C VAL A 8 -1.07 22.40 -68.72
N SER A 9 -1.81 21.27 -68.76
CA SER A 9 -2.58 20.74 -67.63
C SER A 9 -1.67 20.59 -66.40
N VAL A 10 -2.24 20.60 -65.18
CA VAL A 10 -1.55 20.80 -63.88
C VAL A 10 -1.36 22.30 -63.63
N LEU A 11 -1.90 22.93 -62.57
CA LEU A 11 -2.10 22.44 -61.20
C LEU A 11 -3.38 23.03 -60.57
N PHE A 12 -4.34 22.21 -60.16
CA PHE A 12 -5.36 22.66 -59.20
C PHE A 12 -4.68 22.72 -57.82
N LEU A 13 -4.45 23.94 -57.32
CA LEU A 13 -3.87 24.20 -56.00
C LEU A 13 -4.86 23.85 -54.87
N PHE A 14 -5.04 22.56 -54.59
CA PHE A 14 -5.74 22.10 -53.40
C PHE A 14 -4.78 21.98 -52.22
N THR A 15 -4.46 23.12 -51.59
CA THR A 15 -3.77 23.16 -50.29
C THR A 15 -4.74 22.85 -49.13
N PHE A 16 -5.47 21.75 -49.22
CA PHE A 16 -6.17 21.17 -48.07
C PHE A 16 -5.17 20.39 -47.21
N ASN A 17 -4.38 21.14 -46.42
CA ASN A 17 -3.53 20.56 -45.37
C ASN A 17 -4.40 20.11 -44.18
N SER A 18 -5.25 19.12 -44.42
CA SER A 18 -5.92 18.37 -43.36
C SER A 18 -4.87 17.49 -42.68
N ALA A 19 -4.26 17.99 -41.59
CA ALA A 19 -3.28 17.26 -40.77
C ALA A 19 -3.88 16.10 -39.95
N GLN A 20 -5.03 15.57 -40.39
CA GLN A 20 -5.83 14.54 -39.73
C GLN A 20 -5.80 13.28 -40.59
N VAL A 21 -5.37 12.16 -40.01
CA VAL A 21 -5.37 10.85 -40.66
C VAL A 21 -6.65 10.11 -40.26
N GLY A 22 -7.48 9.79 -41.25
CA GLY A 22 -8.62 8.89 -41.09
C GLY A 22 -8.29 7.48 -41.57
N ILE A 23 -8.55 6.47 -40.74
CA ILE A 23 -8.54 5.06 -41.15
C ILE A 23 -9.98 4.53 -40.99
N ASN A 24 -10.52 3.97 -42.07
CA ASN A 24 -11.92 3.53 -42.16
C ASN A 24 -12.94 4.66 -41.83
N THR A 25 -12.57 5.92 -42.09
CA THR A 25 -13.42 7.09 -41.89
C THR A 25 -13.07 8.21 -42.85
N ILE A 26 -14.07 8.78 -43.52
CA ILE A 26 -13.92 9.91 -44.45
C ILE A 26 -14.00 11.28 -43.77
N SER A 27 -14.36 11.31 -42.48
CA SER A 27 -14.51 12.53 -41.68
C SER A 27 -13.79 12.33 -40.33
N PRO A 28 -12.45 12.38 -40.29
CA PRO A 28 -11.69 12.25 -39.06
C PRO A 28 -12.08 13.35 -38.05
N LYS A 29 -12.21 12.96 -36.77
CA LYS A 29 -12.60 13.88 -35.66
C LYS A 29 -11.44 14.21 -34.72
N SER A 30 -10.24 13.73 -35.06
CA SER A 30 -9.00 13.82 -34.28
C SER A 30 -7.81 13.77 -35.25
N THR A 31 -6.60 14.06 -34.77
CA THR A 31 -5.34 13.98 -35.57
C THR A 31 -5.10 12.58 -36.15
N LEU A 32 -5.51 11.54 -35.43
CA LEU A 32 -5.68 10.17 -35.92
C LEU A 32 -7.06 9.68 -35.49
N HIS A 33 -7.94 9.35 -36.43
CA HIS A 33 -9.27 8.79 -36.19
C HIS A 33 -9.37 7.43 -36.87
N ILE A 34 -9.59 6.37 -36.09
CA ILE A 34 -9.69 4.99 -36.57
C ILE A 34 -11.07 4.48 -36.15
N ILE A 35 -11.89 4.04 -37.11
CA ILE A 35 -13.19 3.41 -36.84
C ILE A 35 -13.07 1.91 -37.08
N GLY A 36 -13.42 1.10 -36.08
CA GLY A 36 -13.46 -0.36 -36.21
C GLY A 36 -14.70 -0.88 -36.96
N GLN A 37 -14.65 -2.11 -37.44
CA GLN A 37 -15.77 -2.79 -38.11
C GLN A 37 -16.46 -3.79 -37.17
N ALA A 38 -17.05 -3.28 -36.08
CA ALA A 38 -17.58 -4.07 -34.95
C ALA A 38 -18.59 -5.20 -35.28
N SER A 39 -19.16 -5.24 -36.49
CA SER A 39 -20.07 -6.30 -36.96
C SER A 39 -19.47 -7.29 -37.95
N ASP A 40 -18.23 -7.07 -38.44
CA ASP A 40 -17.54 -8.00 -39.33
C ASP A 40 -16.55 -8.87 -38.55
N ILE A 41 -16.90 -10.14 -38.38
CA ILE A 41 -16.08 -11.11 -37.64
C ILE A 41 -14.74 -11.45 -38.31
N ASN A 42 -14.53 -11.03 -39.56
CA ASN A 42 -13.28 -11.24 -40.30
C ASN A 42 -12.33 -10.03 -40.18
N THR A 43 -12.82 -8.88 -39.74
CA THR A 43 -11.99 -7.70 -39.48
C THR A 43 -11.51 -7.71 -38.04
N LEU A 44 -10.20 -7.89 -37.86
CA LEU A 44 -9.56 -7.88 -36.55
C LEU A 44 -9.15 -6.44 -36.19
N ASP A 45 -10.09 -5.70 -35.60
CA ASP A 45 -9.87 -4.32 -35.16
C ASP A 45 -8.70 -4.21 -34.13
N GLY A 46 -7.75 -3.32 -34.38
CA GLY A 46 -6.64 -3.08 -33.45
C GLY A 46 -5.60 -2.07 -33.95
N ILE A 47 -4.67 -1.70 -33.06
CA ILE A 47 -3.49 -0.88 -33.38
C ILE A 47 -2.26 -1.63 -32.83
N ILE A 48 -1.32 -1.98 -33.71
CA ILE A 48 -0.03 -2.55 -33.32
C ILE A 48 1.02 -1.42 -33.42
N PRO A 49 1.54 -0.89 -32.30
CA PRO A 49 2.61 0.11 -32.33
C PRO A 49 3.95 -0.53 -32.74
N PRO A 50 4.99 0.26 -33.04
CA PRO A 50 6.32 -0.25 -33.33
C PRO A 50 6.79 -1.26 -32.28
N SER A 51 7.35 -2.38 -32.75
CA SER A 51 7.80 -3.48 -31.89
C SER A 51 9.32 -3.63 -31.94
N VAL A 52 9.97 -3.74 -30.77
CA VAL A 52 11.44 -3.84 -30.63
C VAL A 52 11.83 -4.74 -29.45
N THR A 53 13.06 -5.26 -29.43
CA THR A 53 13.62 -5.83 -28.18
C THR A 53 14.08 -4.71 -27.24
N GLY A 54 14.22 -5.00 -25.95
CA GLY A 54 14.73 -4.04 -24.97
C GLY A 54 16.17 -3.60 -25.25
N ASP A 55 17.00 -4.46 -25.84
CA ASP A 55 18.36 -4.12 -26.27
C ASP A 55 18.35 -3.22 -27.53
N GLN A 56 17.45 -3.47 -28.49
CA GLN A 56 17.21 -2.57 -29.63
C GLN A 56 16.65 -1.21 -29.19
N LEU A 57 15.89 -1.17 -28.09
CA LEU A 57 15.40 0.06 -27.49
C LEU A 57 16.51 0.82 -26.77
N LYS A 58 17.39 0.12 -26.03
CA LYS A 58 18.58 0.69 -25.38
C LYS A 58 19.56 1.32 -26.37
N ALA A 59 19.62 0.81 -27.59
CA ALA A 59 20.43 1.39 -28.67
C ALA A 59 19.87 2.71 -29.25
N LYS A 60 18.70 3.16 -28.80
CA LYS A 60 18.05 4.41 -29.23
C LYS A 60 18.04 5.42 -28.09
N THR A 61 18.19 6.70 -28.43
CA THR A 61 18.05 7.82 -27.49
C THR A 61 16.76 8.56 -27.80
N TYR A 62 15.83 8.55 -26.85
CA TYR A 62 14.60 9.35 -26.90
C TYR A 62 14.81 10.70 -26.22
N THR A 63 14.01 11.71 -26.56
CA THR A 63 14.07 13.06 -25.97
C THR A 63 12.67 13.51 -25.55
N SER A 64 12.55 14.68 -24.90
CA SER A 64 11.25 15.30 -24.58
C SER A 64 10.34 15.48 -25.81
N SER A 65 10.89 15.55 -27.03
CA SER A 65 10.13 15.57 -28.29
C SER A 65 9.43 14.25 -28.63
N GLN A 66 9.66 13.19 -27.85
CA GLN A 66 9.00 11.88 -27.96
C GLN A 66 8.30 11.48 -26.65
N ASP A 67 8.02 12.43 -25.75
CA ASP A 67 7.24 12.18 -24.54
C ASP A 67 5.86 11.60 -24.90
N GLY A 68 5.44 10.55 -24.19
CA GLY A 68 4.23 9.78 -24.51
C GLY A 68 4.34 8.83 -25.71
N ALA A 69 5.51 8.65 -26.34
CA ALA A 69 5.69 7.65 -27.39
C ALA A 69 5.42 6.23 -26.86
N VAL A 70 4.64 5.43 -27.60
CA VAL A 70 4.25 4.06 -27.22
C VAL A 70 4.88 3.03 -28.17
N LEU A 71 5.35 1.91 -27.60
CA LEU A 71 5.86 0.77 -28.33
C LEU A 71 5.52 -0.56 -27.63
N TYR A 72 5.73 -1.67 -28.33
CA TYR A 72 5.70 -3.01 -27.73
C TYR A 72 7.13 -3.58 -27.64
N VAL A 73 7.52 -3.97 -26.44
CA VAL A 73 8.79 -4.67 -26.19
C VAL A 73 8.53 -6.17 -26.37
N THR A 74 9.23 -6.79 -27.32
CA THR A 74 9.09 -8.23 -27.65
C THR A 74 9.93 -9.14 -26.76
N LEU A 75 11.06 -8.62 -26.26
CA LEU A 75 11.99 -9.31 -25.37
C LEU A 75 12.59 -8.29 -24.40
N ALA A 76 12.77 -8.67 -23.13
CA ALA A 76 13.43 -7.84 -22.13
C ALA A 76 14.81 -7.31 -22.59
N ALA A 77 15.25 -6.18 -22.05
CA ALA A 77 16.66 -5.81 -22.15
C ALA A 77 17.50 -6.80 -21.32
N ALA A 78 18.72 -7.12 -21.78
CA ALA A 78 19.68 -7.87 -21.00
C ALA A 78 19.97 -7.14 -19.68
N SER A 79 20.26 -7.86 -18.58
CA SER A 79 20.36 -7.22 -17.25
C SER A 79 21.40 -6.11 -17.17
N ALA A 80 22.52 -6.21 -17.91
CA ALA A 80 23.53 -5.14 -18.02
C ALA A 80 23.04 -3.90 -18.80
N ASN A 81 22.05 -4.06 -19.67
CA ASN A 81 21.48 -3.01 -20.52
C ASN A 81 20.27 -2.30 -19.87
N ARG A 82 19.80 -2.76 -18.71
CA ARG A 82 18.72 -2.13 -17.91
C ARG A 82 19.24 -0.91 -17.14
N THR A 83 19.70 0.09 -17.87
CA THR A 83 20.30 1.33 -17.33
C THR A 83 19.81 2.55 -18.10
N GLY A 84 19.70 3.71 -17.44
CA GLY A 84 19.13 4.92 -18.05
C GLY A 84 17.71 4.67 -18.57
N GLN A 85 17.41 5.09 -19.80
CA GLN A 85 16.06 5.04 -20.37
C GLN A 85 15.37 3.67 -20.27
N THR A 86 16.11 2.56 -20.34
CA THR A 86 15.56 1.18 -20.31
C THR A 86 15.67 0.49 -18.95
N SER A 87 15.85 1.21 -17.84
CA SER A 87 15.95 0.64 -16.49
C SER A 87 14.79 -0.31 -16.15
N ASN A 88 13.58 0.00 -16.59
CA ASN A 88 12.35 -0.73 -16.27
C ASN A 88 11.96 -1.76 -17.35
N VAL A 89 12.80 -1.97 -18.38
CA VAL A 89 12.50 -2.83 -19.53
C VAL A 89 12.93 -4.28 -19.24
N ASP A 90 12.29 -4.87 -18.24
CA ASP A 90 12.65 -6.14 -17.64
C ASP A 90 11.95 -7.37 -18.24
N SER A 91 10.89 -7.16 -19.03
CA SER A 91 10.01 -8.18 -19.59
C SER A 91 9.30 -7.69 -20.88
N PRO A 92 8.74 -8.58 -21.69
CA PRO A 92 7.89 -8.19 -22.83
C PRO A 92 6.61 -7.45 -22.39
N GLY A 93 6.10 -6.56 -23.23
CA GLY A 93 4.84 -5.84 -23.00
C GLY A 93 4.78 -4.47 -23.66
N TYR A 94 3.69 -3.74 -23.45
CA TYR A 94 3.56 -2.36 -23.89
C TYR A 94 4.33 -1.42 -22.95
N TYR A 95 5.04 -0.45 -23.52
CA TYR A 95 5.74 0.60 -22.80
C TYR A 95 5.44 1.98 -23.40
N TYR A 96 5.45 3.02 -22.56
CA TYR A 96 5.47 4.43 -22.97
C TYR A 96 6.74 5.13 -22.46
N PHE A 97 7.21 6.14 -23.18
CA PHE A 97 8.34 6.96 -22.76
C PHE A 97 7.85 8.14 -21.90
N SER A 98 8.42 8.32 -20.71
CA SER A 98 8.33 9.58 -19.96
C SER A 98 9.55 10.43 -20.29
N GLY A 99 9.31 11.55 -20.97
CA GLY A 99 10.32 12.57 -21.24
C GLY A 99 10.71 13.37 -19.99
N THR A 100 9.84 13.39 -18.97
CA THR A 100 10.11 14.03 -17.67
C THR A 100 11.09 13.22 -16.84
N ASP A 101 10.84 11.91 -16.71
CA ASP A 101 11.69 11.00 -15.91
C ASP A 101 12.85 10.41 -16.73
N ASN A 102 12.85 10.64 -18.05
CA ASN A 102 13.79 10.11 -19.03
C ASN A 102 13.90 8.57 -18.98
N VAL A 103 12.76 7.88 -18.82
CA VAL A 103 12.66 6.41 -18.76
C VAL A 103 11.42 5.87 -19.45
N TRP A 104 11.50 4.61 -19.87
CA TRP A 104 10.37 3.82 -20.34
C TRP A 104 9.61 3.23 -19.16
N TYR A 105 8.29 3.43 -19.12
CA TYR A 105 7.39 2.79 -18.16
C TYR A 105 6.52 1.75 -18.86
N ARG A 106 6.36 0.59 -18.21
CA ARG A 106 5.45 -0.46 -18.69
C ARG A 106 4.01 -0.08 -18.38
N PHE A 107 3.09 -0.31 -19.31
CA PHE A 107 1.66 -0.29 -18.98
C PHE A 107 1.35 -1.40 -17.98
N GLN A 108 0.92 -1.04 -16.78
CA GLN A 108 0.57 -2.03 -15.76
C GLN A 108 -0.77 -2.68 -16.10
N ASN A 109 -0.79 -4.01 -16.12
CA ASN A 109 -2.05 -4.76 -16.21
C ASN A 109 -2.68 -4.82 -14.81
N ALA A 110 -3.92 -4.35 -14.67
CA ALA A 110 -4.64 -4.33 -13.40
C ALA A 110 -5.07 -5.75 -13.00
N THR A 111 -4.13 -6.53 -12.46
CA THR A 111 -4.42 -7.90 -11.98
C THR A 111 -5.33 -7.85 -10.74
N LYS A 112 -6.21 -8.85 -10.58
CA LYS A 112 -7.07 -9.02 -9.38
C LYS A 112 -6.30 -9.43 -8.11
N ASN A 113 -4.98 -9.31 -8.12
CA ASN A 113 -4.08 -9.65 -7.04
C ASN A 113 -4.03 -8.51 -6.01
N TRP A 114 -3.77 -8.87 -4.75
CA TRP A 114 -3.45 -7.90 -3.72
C TRP A 114 -2.07 -7.31 -4.00
N ILE A 115 -2.00 -6.03 -4.40
CA ILE A 115 -0.75 -5.28 -4.48
C ILE A 115 -0.49 -4.59 -3.14
N PHE A 116 0.76 -4.55 -2.69
CA PHE A 116 1.14 -3.75 -1.53
C PHE A 116 0.87 -2.28 -1.83
N ASP A 117 0.25 -1.58 -0.88
CA ASP A 117 -0.15 -0.18 -1.00
C ASP A 117 0.72 0.72 -0.12
N ASN A 118 0.72 0.45 1.19
CA ASN A 118 1.55 1.18 2.15
C ASN A 118 1.77 0.36 3.44
N ALA A 119 2.77 0.75 4.22
CA ALA A 119 2.95 0.29 5.60
C ALA A 119 2.94 1.49 6.56
N TYR A 120 2.45 1.24 7.77
CA TYR A 120 2.41 2.19 8.87
C TYR A 120 2.93 1.50 10.12
N ASP A 121 3.68 2.20 10.96
CA ASP A 121 4.17 1.68 12.22
C ASP A 121 4.06 2.72 13.34
N GLY A 122 4.08 2.23 14.57
CA GLY A 122 4.12 3.02 15.78
C GLY A 122 4.89 2.27 16.85
N ALA A 123 5.82 2.95 17.52
CA ALA A 123 6.59 2.43 18.64
C ALA A 123 6.30 3.27 19.89
N ALA A 124 6.20 2.62 21.04
CA ALA A 124 5.85 3.27 22.28
C ALA A 124 6.94 4.27 22.72
N ALA A 125 6.54 5.46 23.14
CA ALA A 125 7.45 6.51 23.59
C ALA A 125 8.07 6.23 24.97
N GLY A 126 7.36 5.53 25.85
CA GLY A 126 7.79 5.22 27.22
C GLY A 126 6.92 4.14 27.88
N PRO A 127 7.27 3.69 29.10
CA PRO A 127 6.42 2.81 29.88
C PRO A 127 5.13 3.53 30.29
N VAL A 128 4.03 2.80 30.33
CA VAL A 128 2.74 3.33 30.82
C VAL A 128 2.32 2.53 32.05
N ASP A 129 2.20 3.22 33.19
CA ASP A 129 1.84 2.61 34.46
C ASP A 129 0.37 2.89 34.83
N ARG A 130 -0.32 1.87 35.33
CA ARG A 130 -1.66 1.98 35.89
C ARG A 130 -1.75 1.29 37.25
N ILE A 131 -1.99 2.06 38.30
CA ILE A 131 -2.29 1.54 39.63
C ILE A 131 -3.75 1.08 39.67
N VAL A 132 -3.99 -0.15 40.13
CA VAL A 132 -5.33 -0.76 40.24
C VAL A 132 -5.54 -1.32 41.65
N THR A 133 -6.67 -0.94 42.25
CA THR A 133 -7.13 -1.37 43.58
C THR A 133 -7.90 -2.70 43.49
N SER A 134 -8.40 -3.21 44.62
CA SER A 134 -9.11 -4.50 44.71
C SER A 134 -10.31 -4.62 43.74
N ASN A 135 -10.50 -5.83 43.20
CA ASN A 135 -11.65 -6.26 42.40
C ASN A 135 -12.12 -5.26 41.32
N THR A 136 -11.20 -4.88 40.43
CA THR A 136 -11.41 -3.82 39.43
C THR A 136 -10.98 -4.25 38.03
N THR A 137 -11.80 -3.93 37.03
CA THR A 137 -11.50 -4.10 35.59
C THR A 137 -11.31 -2.75 34.92
N ILE A 138 -10.24 -2.61 34.13
CA ILE A 138 -9.93 -1.44 33.31
C ILE A 138 -9.58 -1.95 31.91
N ASN A 139 -10.37 -1.59 30.90
CA ASN A 139 -10.21 -2.06 29.51
C ASN A 139 -9.83 -0.92 28.53
N ASN A 140 -9.38 0.21 29.06
CA ASN A 140 -9.15 1.45 28.34
C ASN A 140 -7.91 2.21 28.82
N VAL A 141 -6.87 1.50 29.28
CA VAL A 141 -5.57 2.15 29.54
C VAL A 141 -5.00 2.58 28.18
N ASP A 142 -4.97 3.87 27.89
CA ASP A 142 -4.30 4.36 26.68
C ASP A 142 -2.80 4.09 26.80
N ILE A 143 -2.24 3.36 25.83
CA ILE A 143 -0.81 3.03 25.76
C ILE A 143 -0.11 3.71 24.58
N GLY A 144 -0.78 4.63 23.88
CA GLY A 144 -0.19 5.48 22.83
C GLY A 144 0.24 4.73 21.55
N LEU A 145 -0.23 3.49 21.35
CA LEU A 145 0.06 2.70 20.16
C LEU A 145 -1.13 2.70 19.21
N SER A 146 -0.97 3.36 18.07
CA SER A 146 -1.98 3.39 17.00
C SER A 146 -1.35 3.54 15.61
N THR A 147 -2.08 3.09 14.59
CA THR A 147 -1.82 3.34 13.18
C THR A 147 -3.12 3.84 12.53
N THR A 148 -3.02 4.79 11.60
CA THR A 148 -4.18 5.24 10.81
C THR A 148 -3.91 5.03 9.35
N ILE A 149 -4.77 4.25 8.69
CA ILE A 149 -4.72 3.96 7.27
C ILE A 149 -5.75 4.81 6.51
N THR A 150 -5.51 5.02 5.22
CA THR A 150 -6.55 5.48 4.28
C THR A 150 -7.06 4.28 3.48
N VAL A 151 -8.38 4.17 3.34
CA VAL A 151 -9.07 3.24 2.43
C VAL A 151 -9.47 4.05 1.19
N PRO A 152 -8.83 3.86 0.02
CA PRO A 152 -9.14 4.62 -1.19
C PRO A 152 -10.59 4.41 -1.67
N ALA A 153 -11.12 5.40 -2.38
CA ALA A 153 -12.41 5.28 -3.06
C ALA A 153 -12.41 4.13 -4.09
N ASN A 154 -13.57 3.46 -4.25
CA ASN A 154 -13.77 2.41 -5.25
C ASN A 154 -12.66 1.32 -5.25
N SER A 155 -12.31 0.83 -4.07
CA SER A 155 -11.22 -0.13 -3.88
C SER A 155 -11.58 -1.29 -2.96
N SER A 156 -10.92 -2.43 -3.16
CA SER A 156 -10.80 -3.48 -2.15
C SER A 156 -9.48 -3.31 -1.43
N VAL A 157 -9.49 -3.34 -0.11
CA VAL A 157 -8.32 -3.23 0.76
C VAL A 157 -8.23 -4.46 1.66
N LYS A 158 -7.05 -5.04 1.81
CA LYS A 158 -6.70 -6.03 2.83
C LYS A 158 -5.76 -5.35 3.81
N VAL A 159 -6.08 -5.46 5.09
CA VAL A 159 -5.28 -4.90 6.17
C VAL A 159 -4.73 -6.05 7.01
N VAL A 160 -3.44 -6.00 7.31
CA VAL A 160 -2.76 -6.88 8.26
C VAL A 160 -2.17 -5.99 9.34
N VAL A 161 -2.64 -6.13 10.58
CA VAL A 161 -2.14 -5.39 11.73
C VAL A 161 -1.45 -6.38 12.66
N ASN A 162 -0.17 -6.14 12.97
CA ASN A 162 0.56 -6.91 13.96
C ASN A 162 0.95 -5.99 15.11
N TYR A 163 0.92 -6.50 16.33
CA TYR A 163 1.47 -5.79 17.48
C TYR A 163 2.25 -6.73 18.40
N SER A 164 3.15 -6.13 19.18
CA SER A 164 3.93 -6.78 20.22
C SER A 164 4.13 -5.77 21.35
N THR A 165 3.51 -6.01 22.50
CA THR A 165 3.52 -5.08 23.64
C THR A 165 4.02 -5.78 24.91
N PRO A 166 5.18 -5.37 25.45
CA PRO A 166 5.61 -5.75 26.78
C PRO A 166 4.60 -5.30 27.84
N ILE A 167 4.28 -6.17 28.78
CA ILE A 167 3.30 -5.93 29.83
C ILE A 167 3.71 -6.66 31.11
N GLY A 168 3.51 -6.05 32.28
CA GLY A 168 3.95 -6.65 33.54
C GLY A 168 3.62 -5.86 34.80
N ILE A 169 4.35 -6.17 35.86
CA ILE A 169 4.21 -5.58 37.21
C ILE A 169 5.60 -5.11 37.67
N PRO A 170 5.88 -3.78 37.71
CA PRO A 170 7.22 -3.26 37.96
C PRO A 170 7.57 -3.19 39.45
N VAL A 171 6.58 -3.18 40.33
CA VAL A 171 6.75 -3.10 41.79
C VAL A 171 5.87 -4.15 42.44
N MET A 172 6.48 -5.06 43.22
CA MET A 172 5.78 -6.08 43.98
C MET A 172 5.41 -5.55 45.37
N GLY A 173 4.12 -5.65 45.71
CA GLY A 173 3.61 -5.53 47.08
C GLY A 173 2.79 -6.76 47.45
N THR A 174 1.88 -7.14 46.56
CA THR A 174 1.12 -8.41 46.56
C THR A 174 1.00 -8.90 45.13
N THR A 175 0.97 -10.21 44.91
CA THR A 175 0.73 -10.78 43.58
C THR A 175 -0.76 -10.71 43.27
N PRO A 176 -1.21 -9.94 42.25
CA PRO A 176 -2.61 -9.93 41.87
C PRO A 176 -2.97 -11.25 41.19
N GLY A 177 -4.21 -11.69 41.38
CA GLY A 177 -4.83 -12.69 40.50
C GLY A 177 -5.83 -12.03 39.55
N GLY A 178 -6.04 -12.60 38.37
CA GLY A 178 -6.98 -12.10 37.37
C GLY A 178 -6.41 -12.18 35.96
N TYR A 179 -6.49 -11.09 35.19
CA TYR A 179 -5.99 -11.04 33.81
C TYR A 179 -5.32 -9.70 33.48
N MET A 180 -4.40 -9.73 32.52
CA MET A 180 -3.84 -8.54 31.89
C MET A 180 -3.70 -8.77 30.38
N GLY A 181 -3.84 -7.73 29.57
CA GLY A 181 -4.03 -7.90 28.14
C GLY A 181 -3.86 -6.64 27.32
N ILE A 182 -4.04 -6.80 26.02
CA ILE A 182 -4.19 -5.75 25.03
C ILE A 182 -5.58 -5.89 24.41
N ARG A 183 -6.37 -4.83 24.51
CA ARG A 183 -7.64 -4.64 23.84
C ARG A 183 -7.39 -3.96 22.51
N PHE A 184 -7.69 -4.65 21.41
CA PHE A 184 -7.46 -4.14 20.06
C PHE A 184 -8.70 -3.40 19.55
N LEU A 185 -8.52 -2.17 19.10
CA LEU A 185 -9.59 -1.28 18.66
C LEU A 185 -9.49 -0.96 17.18
N LYS A 186 -10.64 -0.90 16.51
CA LYS A 186 -10.86 -0.35 15.18
C LYS A 186 -11.84 0.81 15.30
N ASN A 187 -11.39 2.03 14.98
CA ASN A 187 -12.16 3.28 15.16
C ASN A 187 -12.80 3.40 16.56
N GLY A 188 -12.04 3.05 17.61
CA GLY A 188 -12.48 3.09 19.01
C GLY A 188 -13.37 1.92 19.48
N THR A 189 -13.92 1.14 18.56
CA THR A 189 -14.70 -0.08 18.86
C THR A 189 -13.77 -1.29 18.93
N GLU A 190 -14.02 -2.23 19.84
CA GLU A 190 -13.18 -3.42 19.95
C GLU A 190 -13.37 -4.37 18.76
N ALA A 191 -12.24 -4.86 18.23
CA ALA A 191 -12.18 -5.94 17.27
C ALA A 191 -11.49 -7.15 17.92
N ASP A 192 -12.32 -8.03 18.47
CA ASP A 192 -12.00 -9.23 19.27
C ASP A 192 -10.92 -10.13 18.67
N LEU A 193 -10.91 -10.30 17.34
CA LEU A 193 -9.88 -11.04 16.61
C LEU A 193 -8.45 -10.56 16.93
N GLY A 194 -8.27 -9.27 17.24
CA GLY A 194 -7.00 -8.69 17.65
C GLY A 194 -6.74 -8.66 19.17
N SER A 195 -7.78 -8.67 20.01
CA SER A 195 -7.63 -8.59 21.48
C SER A 195 -7.04 -9.86 22.09
N ARG A 196 -6.08 -9.73 23.01
CA ARG A 196 -5.48 -10.88 23.74
C ARG A 196 -5.26 -10.54 25.21
N LYS A 197 -5.59 -11.46 26.11
CA LYS A 197 -5.27 -11.38 27.54
C LYS A 197 -4.66 -12.68 28.05
N VAL A 198 -3.82 -12.59 29.08
CA VAL A 198 -3.20 -13.71 29.79
C VAL A 198 -3.69 -13.75 31.24
N THR A 199 -3.75 -14.95 31.79
CA THR A 199 -4.13 -15.17 33.20
C THR A 199 -2.97 -14.83 34.12
N LEU A 200 -3.28 -14.12 35.21
CA LEU A 200 -2.40 -13.90 36.34
C LEU A 200 -2.81 -14.85 37.47
N SER A 201 -1.95 -15.81 37.77
CA SER A 201 -2.08 -16.68 38.94
C SER A 201 -1.62 -15.92 40.19
N ALA A 202 -2.50 -15.80 41.20
CA ALA A 202 -2.11 -15.26 42.49
C ALA A 202 -1.11 -16.20 43.18
N LEU A 203 0.13 -15.75 43.35
CA LEU A 203 1.15 -16.47 44.13
C LEU A 203 0.99 -16.14 45.62
N ASN A 204 0.78 -17.18 46.43
CA ASN A 204 0.55 -17.04 47.86
C ASN A 204 1.89 -17.13 48.62
N GLY A 205 2.52 -15.97 48.86
CA GLY A 205 3.71 -15.81 49.70
C GLY A 205 5.05 -16.15 49.03
N GLY A 206 6.11 -15.47 49.47
CA GLY A 206 7.49 -15.69 49.00
C GLY A 206 7.98 -14.63 48.01
N ALA A 207 9.25 -14.23 48.15
CA ALA A 207 9.81 -13.07 47.46
C ALA A 207 10.22 -13.32 45.99
N GLY A 208 10.13 -12.26 45.19
CA GLY A 208 11.13 -11.97 44.16
C GLY A 208 10.89 -12.54 42.76
N GLY A 209 10.08 -11.84 41.96
CA GLY A 209 10.08 -12.02 40.51
C GLY A 209 9.42 -10.85 39.80
N PHE A 210 10.18 -10.08 39.03
CA PHE A 210 9.60 -9.10 38.11
C PHE A 210 8.92 -9.87 36.97
N ILE A 211 7.59 -9.86 36.93
CA ILE A 211 6.87 -10.43 35.79
C ILE A 211 6.69 -9.34 34.74
N MET A 212 7.44 -9.44 33.66
CA MET A 212 7.16 -8.80 32.39
C MET A 212 7.10 -9.89 31.34
N SER A 213 6.01 -9.92 30.58
CA SER A 213 5.79 -10.79 29.43
C SER A 213 5.50 -9.92 28.21
N THR A 214 5.27 -10.53 27.05
CA THR A 214 4.92 -9.82 25.82
C THR A 214 3.63 -10.40 25.26
N ILE A 215 2.65 -9.52 25.03
CA ILE A 215 1.40 -9.88 24.36
C ILE A 215 1.45 -9.33 22.95
N GLY A 216 1.27 -10.22 21.97
CA GLY A 216 1.18 -9.88 20.57
C GLY A 216 0.06 -10.65 19.88
N ALA A 217 -0.44 -10.09 18.78
CA ALA A 217 -1.41 -10.73 17.92
C ALA A 217 -1.29 -10.27 16.47
N SER A 218 -1.99 -10.98 15.60
CA SER A 218 -2.21 -10.62 14.20
C SER A 218 -3.71 -10.43 13.98
N TYR A 219 -4.11 -9.24 13.56
CA TYR A 219 -5.46 -8.93 13.11
C TYR A 219 -5.43 -8.79 11.58
N ILE A 220 -6.37 -9.43 10.88
CA ILE A 220 -6.46 -9.38 9.42
C ILE A 220 -7.90 -9.13 9.02
N GLU A 221 -8.13 -8.18 8.13
CA GLU A 221 -9.46 -7.95 7.54
C GLU A 221 -9.39 -7.63 6.05
N ASN A 222 -10.53 -7.79 5.37
CA ASN A 222 -10.75 -7.28 4.01
C ASN A 222 -11.91 -6.29 4.05
N ILE A 223 -11.74 -5.17 3.35
CA ILE A 223 -12.66 -4.04 3.28
C ILE A 223 -12.97 -3.78 1.81
N THR A 224 -14.24 -3.60 1.49
CA THR A 224 -14.69 -3.15 0.16
C THR A 224 -15.28 -1.75 0.31
N ASN A 225 -14.69 -0.77 -0.38
CA ASN A 225 -15.16 0.61 -0.38
C ASN A 225 -15.76 0.98 -1.73
N ASN A 226 -17.09 1.04 -1.81
CA ASN A 226 -17.84 1.51 -2.99
C ASN A 226 -18.16 3.02 -2.94
N GLY A 227 -17.55 3.76 -2.01
CA GLY A 227 -17.83 5.17 -1.74
C GLY A 227 -16.56 6.04 -1.81
N PRO A 228 -16.59 7.26 -1.23
CA PRO A 228 -15.42 8.12 -1.15
C PRO A 228 -14.32 7.51 -0.24
N ALA A 229 -13.10 8.04 -0.33
CA ALA A 229 -12.02 7.61 0.54
C ALA A 229 -12.31 7.99 2.01
N TYR A 230 -11.90 7.13 2.95
CA TYR A 230 -12.03 7.36 4.39
C TYR A 230 -10.87 6.74 5.16
N THR A 231 -10.71 7.10 6.43
CA THR A 231 -9.64 6.57 7.29
C THR A 231 -10.14 5.49 8.26
N ILE A 232 -9.24 4.59 8.64
CA ILE A 232 -9.43 3.67 9.76
C ILE A 232 -8.24 3.79 10.69
N THR A 233 -8.50 4.03 11.97
CA THR A 233 -7.49 4.00 13.03
C THR A 233 -7.58 2.67 13.77
N TYR A 234 -6.47 1.94 13.79
CA TYR A 234 -6.27 0.81 14.67
C TYR A 234 -5.49 1.28 15.90
N SER A 235 -5.96 0.97 17.10
CA SER A 235 -5.25 1.34 18.33
C SER A 235 -5.28 0.23 19.36
N LEU A 236 -4.32 0.29 20.28
CA LEU A 236 -4.18 -0.66 21.37
C LEU A 236 -4.49 0.05 22.68
N ASN A 237 -5.36 -0.54 23.49
CA ASN A 237 -5.53 -0.17 24.90
C ASN A 237 -5.04 -1.31 25.79
N GLY A 238 -4.40 -0.97 26.90
CA GLY A 238 -4.13 -1.91 27.98
C GLY A 238 -5.42 -2.39 28.65
N TYR A 239 -5.48 -3.70 28.89
CA TYR A 239 -6.54 -4.38 29.64
C TYR A 239 -5.98 -4.90 30.96
N ILE A 240 -6.72 -4.68 32.05
CA ILE A 240 -6.42 -5.15 33.40
C ILE A 240 -7.72 -5.64 34.03
N GLU A 241 -7.66 -6.76 34.73
CA GLU A 241 -8.74 -7.31 35.54
C GLU A 241 -8.09 -7.88 36.80
N LYS A 242 -8.18 -7.16 37.93
CA LYS A 242 -7.57 -7.56 39.22
C LYS A 242 -8.63 -8.15 40.14
N ASN A 243 -8.76 -9.47 40.15
CA ASN A 243 -9.79 -10.22 40.88
C ASN A 243 -9.30 -10.77 42.25
N ALA A 244 -7.98 -10.87 42.46
CA ALA A 244 -7.41 -11.33 43.73
C ALA A 244 -6.13 -10.54 44.11
N GLY A 245 -5.63 -10.78 45.33
CA GLY A 245 -4.50 -10.06 45.93
C GLY A 245 -4.95 -8.78 46.66
N SER A 246 -4.52 -8.60 47.91
CA SER A 246 -4.85 -7.43 48.74
C SER A 246 -4.08 -6.18 48.32
N GLY A 247 -4.59 -4.99 48.63
CA GLY A 247 -3.93 -3.73 48.31
C GLY A 247 -3.93 -3.36 46.82
N SER A 248 -3.12 -2.35 46.48
CA SER A 248 -2.97 -1.82 45.12
C SER A 248 -1.81 -2.51 44.37
N THR A 249 -1.97 -2.70 43.07
CA THR A 249 -0.89 -3.18 42.19
C THR A 249 -0.68 -2.22 41.03
N THR A 250 0.58 -1.91 40.71
CA THR A 250 0.94 -1.20 39.47
C THR A 250 1.08 -2.21 38.34
N PHE A 251 0.36 -1.98 37.24
CA PHE A 251 0.54 -2.67 35.98
C PHE A 251 1.31 -1.77 35.02
N ARG A 252 2.32 -2.30 34.35
CA ARG A 252 3.14 -1.59 33.36
C ARG A 252 2.88 -2.13 31.97
N PHE A 253 2.83 -1.24 31.00
CA PHE A 253 2.73 -1.53 29.57
C PHE A 253 3.93 -0.94 28.82
N ASN A 254 4.05 -1.28 27.54
CA ASN A 254 4.99 -0.75 26.55
C ASN A 254 6.47 -1.12 26.71
N MET A 255 7.06 -1.05 27.89
CA MET A 255 8.46 -1.41 28.12
C MET A 255 8.74 -1.54 29.62
N TRP A 256 9.87 -2.13 29.99
CA TRP A 256 10.32 -2.08 31.39
C TRP A 256 10.68 -0.66 31.81
N ASP A 257 11.55 0.00 31.04
CA ASP A 257 12.06 1.35 31.26
C ASP A 257 12.49 1.92 29.88
N ALA A 258 12.52 3.25 29.77
CA ALA A 258 12.96 3.95 28.56
C ALA A 258 14.48 3.86 28.36
N ALA A 259 15.27 3.79 29.44
CA ALA A 259 16.73 3.67 29.39
C ALA A 259 17.21 2.21 29.42
N ASN A 260 16.65 1.37 30.31
CA ASN A 260 17.10 0.01 30.54
C ASN A 260 16.06 -1.02 30.06
N ASN A 261 16.21 -1.49 28.83
CA ASN A 261 15.24 -2.41 28.23
C ASN A 261 15.37 -3.87 28.71
N PHE A 262 16.55 -4.28 29.18
CA PHE A 262 16.89 -5.66 29.60
C PHE A 262 16.59 -6.79 28.57
N ASN A 263 16.24 -6.45 27.32
CA ASN A 263 15.73 -7.34 26.25
C ASN A 263 14.22 -7.67 26.28
N TRP A 264 13.42 -6.99 27.10
CA TRP A 264 11.95 -7.17 27.08
C TRP A 264 11.28 -6.51 25.86
N GLY A 265 11.95 -5.55 25.25
CA GLY A 265 11.52 -4.89 24.03
C GLY A 265 10.72 -3.62 24.28
N ARG A 266 10.27 -3.03 23.17
CA ARG A 266 9.45 -1.83 23.13
C ARG A 266 8.13 -2.17 22.44
N GLY A 267 7.04 -1.68 23.02
CA GLY A 267 5.69 -1.82 22.49
C GLY A 267 5.64 -1.28 21.07
N SER A 268 5.08 -2.07 20.17
CA SER A 268 4.99 -1.72 18.76
C SER A 268 3.70 -2.21 18.14
N ILE A 269 3.21 -1.44 17.18
CA ILE A 269 2.14 -1.79 16.26
C ILE A 269 2.66 -1.52 14.84
N ASN A 270 2.33 -2.40 13.91
CA ASN A 270 2.52 -2.14 12.48
C ASN A 270 1.27 -2.55 11.71
N THR A 271 1.06 -1.94 10.55
CA THR A 271 -0.09 -2.16 9.69
C THR A 271 0.34 -2.14 8.24
N GLN A 272 0.19 -3.28 7.58
CA GLN A 272 0.42 -3.44 6.15
C GLN A 272 -0.92 -3.36 5.44
N VAL A 273 -0.98 -2.49 4.43
CA VAL A 273 -2.15 -2.28 3.59
C VAL A 273 -1.84 -2.83 2.21
N TYR A 274 -2.73 -3.67 1.70
CA TYR A 274 -2.72 -4.15 0.34
C TYR A 274 -4.02 -3.71 -0.33
N ARG A 275 -3.98 -3.30 -1.59
CA ARG A 275 -5.18 -2.94 -2.35
C ARG A 275 -5.33 -3.77 -3.62
N LYS A 276 -6.53 -3.69 -4.19
CA LYS A 276 -6.81 -4.03 -5.60
C LYS A 276 -8.00 -3.19 -6.07
N ALA A 277 -8.11 -3.00 -7.39
CA ALA A 277 -9.32 -2.45 -7.98
C ALA A 277 -10.53 -3.37 -7.71
N LEU A 278 -11.72 -2.78 -7.68
CA LEU A 278 -12.99 -3.52 -7.65
C LEU A 278 -13.29 -4.16 -9.02
#